data_AF-A0A0B1P862-F1
#
_entry.id   AF-A0A0B1P862-F1
#
_cell.length_a   1.000
_cell.length_b   1.000
_cell.length_c   1.000
_cell.angle_alpha   90.00
_cell.angle_beta   90.00
_cell.angle_gamma   90.00
#
_symmetry.space_group_name_H-M   'P 1'
#
loop_
_entity.id
_entity.type
_entity.pdbx_description
1 polymer ?
#
loop_
_entity_poly.entity_id
_entity_poly.type
_entity_poly.pdbx_seq_one_letter_code
_entity_poly.pdbx_strand_id
1 'polypeptide(L)'
;MSPHYVKLSLASKLKTANSAIEKVTVVNSGFAVTAASEAARNLLLQEARVLKDLDMKLEPASKWVSVLVANAPDRLNTLNGVVPVTAEMVSEETSMKTGVRPTSVRAFKSLLERPASDWILHFATGTSSLGGRIFEKSGRLVEFER
;
A
#
# COMPACT_ATOMS: atom_id res chain seq x y z
N MET A 1 -4.05 2.81 -21.39
CA MET A 1 -3.13 3.78 -20.76
C MET A 1 -1.70 3.46 -21.24
N SER A 2 -0.92 4.42 -21.74
CA SER A 2 0.39 4.16 -22.37
C SER A 2 1.56 4.48 -21.43
N PRO A 3 2.42 3.50 -21.06
CA PRO A 3 3.60 3.75 -20.22
C PRO A 3 4.56 4.78 -20.80
N HIS A 4 4.68 4.82 -22.13
CA HIS A 4 5.51 5.80 -22.83
C HIS A 4 5.00 7.23 -22.61
N TYR A 5 3.69 7.44 -22.71
CA TYR A 5 3.10 8.77 -22.52
C TYR A 5 3.17 9.23 -21.05
N VAL A 6 3.05 8.29 -20.10
CA VAL A 6 3.24 8.56 -18.67
C VAL A 6 4.68 8.99 -18.40
N LYS A 7 5.68 8.31 -18.99
CA LYS A 7 7.09 8.69 -18.91
C LYS A 7 7.33 10.13 -19.39
N LEU A 8 6.82 10.47 -20.58
CA LEU A 8 6.95 11.83 -21.15
C LEU A 8 6.28 12.89 -20.29
N SER A 9 5.04 12.63 -19.86
CA SER A 9 4.27 13.56 -19.04
C SER A 9 4.91 13.78 -17.67
N LEU A 10 5.45 12.72 -17.07
CA LEU A 10 6.14 12.79 -15.78
C LEU A 10 7.44 13.60 -15.92
N ALA A 11 8.28 13.31 -16.91
CA ALA A 11 9.51 14.07 -17.15
C ALA A 11 9.23 15.56 -17.36
N SER A 12 8.20 15.89 -18.14
CA SER A 12 7.76 17.26 -18.40
C SER A 12 7.29 17.95 -17.11
N LYS A 13 6.42 17.31 -16.31
CA LYS A 13 5.94 17.87 -15.04
C LYS A 13 7.06 18.10 -14.02
N LEU A 14 8.04 17.20 -13.97
CA LEU A 14 9.19 17.32 -13.09
C LEU A 14 10.29 18.24 -13.63
N LYS A 15 10.12 18.79 -14.84
CA LYS A 15 11.14 19.61 -15.54
C LYS A 15 12.49 18.89 -15.65
N THR A 16 12.45 17.57 -15.83
CA THR A 16 13.64 16.72 -15.99
C THR A 16 13.77 16.19 -17.42
N ALA A 17 14.98 15.81 -17.82
CA ALA A 17 15.20 15.14 -19.10
C ALA A 17 14.46 13.79 -19.15
N ASN A 18 13.87 13.45 -20.29
CA ASN A 18 13.22 12.15 -20.51
C ASN A 18 14.17 10.95 -20.31
N SER A 19 15.48 11.18 -20.53
CA SER A 19 16.54 10.19 -20.29
C SER A 19 16.78 9.90 -18.80
N ALA A 20 16.31 10.76 -17.88
CA ALA A 20 16.42 10.51 -16.44
C ALA A 20 15.52 9.35 -15.99
N ILE A 21 14.43 9.10 -16.72
CA ILE A 21 13.55 7.96 -16.51
C ILE A 21 13.96 6.88 -17.51
N GLU A 22 14.39 5.73 -17.04
CA GLU A 22 14.68 4.59 -17.89
C GLU A 22 13.37 3.95 -18.36
N LYS A 23 12.53 3.56 -17.40
CA LYS A 23 11.33 2.76 -17.63
C LYS A 23 10.20 3.19 -16.72
N VAL A 24 8.97 3.09 -17.24
CA VAL A 24 7.74 3.15 -16.45
C VAL A 24 7.03 1.81 -16.60
N THR A 25 6.73 1.16 -15.47
CA THR A 25 6.02 -0.11 -15.43
C THR A 25 4.67 0.11 -14.73
N VAL A 26 3.59 -0.39 -15.32
CA VAL A 26 2.28 -0.38 -14.66
C VAL A 26 2.27 -1.45 -13.59
N VAL A 27 1.84 -1.09 -12.38
CA VAL A 27 1.68 -2.01 -11.25
C VAL A 27 0.27 -1.85 -10.68
N ASN A 28 -0.18 -2.79 -9.84
CA ASN A 28 -1.54 -2.78 -9.28
C ASN A 28 -1.88 -1.50 -8.50
N SER A 29 -0.88 -0.77 -7.98
CA SER A 29 -1.04 0.48 -7.24
C SER A 29 -0.78 1.74 -8.07
N GLY A 30 -0.53 1.63 -9.39
CA GLY A 30 -0.22 2.77 -10.26
C GLY A 30 1.00 2.50 -11.13
N PHE A 31 2.09 3.23 -10.88
CA PHE A 31 3.30 3.17 -11.71
C PHE A 31 4.55 2.99 -10.87
N ALA A 32 5.44 2.09 -11.32
CA ALA A 32 6.81 2.01 -10.87
C ALA A 32 7.71 2.72 -11.88
N VAL A 33 8.54 3.64 -11.39
CA VAL A 33 9.47 4.44 -12.22
C VAL A 33 10.89 3.95 -11.95
N THR A 34 11.55 3.43 -12.97
CA THR A 34 12.98 3.12 -12.95
C THR A 34 13.73 4.34 -13.46
N ALA A 35 14.60 4.92 -12.62
CA ALA A 35 15.49 5.99 -13.02
C ALA A 35 16.74 5.42 -13.73
N ALA A 36 17.29 6.17 -14.68
CA ALA A 36 18.47 5.72 -15.44
C ALA A 36 19.78 5.67 -14.62
N SER A 37 19.80 6.31 -13.45
CA SER A 37 20.92 6.28 -12.51
C SER A 37 20.46 6.71 -11.12
N GLU A 38 21.31 6.54 -10.11
CA GLU A 38 21.06 7.04 -8.76
C GLU A 38 20.96 8.57 -8.71
N ALA A 39 21.80 9.27 -9.48
CA ALA A 39 21.72 10.73 -9.61
C ALA A 39 20.37 11.17 -10.21
N ALA A 40 19.91 10.48 -11.26
CA ALA A 40 18.60 10.72 -11.85
C ALA A 40 17.46 10.41 -10.86
N ARG A 41 17.58 9.34 -10.08
CA ARG A 41 16.62 9.00 -9.03
C ARG A 41 16.49 10.12 -8.01
N ASN A 42 17.62 10.62 -7.50
CA ASN A 42 17.62 11.67 -6.47
C ASN A 42 17.04 12.98 -7.01
N LEU A 43 17.36 13.34 -8.26
CA LEU A 43 16.76 14.49 -8.94
C LEU A 43 15.23 14.35 -9.06
N LEU A 44 14.74 13.20 -9.55
CA LEU A 44 13.29 12.96 -9.71
C LEU A 44 12.55 13.09 -8.36
N LEU A 45 13.15 12.59 -7.27
CA LEU A 45 12.58 12.68 -5.93
C LEU A 45 12.62 14.10 -5.35
N GLN A 46 13.65 14.88 -5.68
CA GLN A 46 13.75 16.28 -5.27
C GLN A 46 12.65 17.13 -5.94
N GLU A 47 12.42 16.91 -7.23
CA GLU A 47 11.43 17.64 -8.04
C GLU A 47 9.99 17.14 -7.81
N ALA A 48 9.81 15.98 -7.18
CA ALA A 48 8.51 15.38 -6.88
C ALA A 48 7.56 16.29 -6.09
N ARG A 49 8.08 17.32 -5.42
CA ARG A 49 7.28 18.30 -4.66
C ARG A 49 6.19 18.96 -5.52
N VAL A 50 6.47 19.19 -6.81
CA VAL A 50 5.53 19.78 -7.78
C VAL A 50 4.30 18.90 -8.02
N LEU A 51 4.42 17.59 -7.77
CA LEU A 51 3.32 16.64 -7.94
C LEU A 51 2.29 16.72 -6.80
N LYS A 52 2.68 17.21 -5.62
CA LYS A 52 1.80 17.29 -4.45
C LYS A 52 0.60 18.20 -4.71
N ASP A 53 0.78 19.27 -5.47
CA ASP A 53 -0.28 20.21 -5.86
C ASP A 53 -1.31 19.58 -6.82
N LEU A 54 -0.99 18.40 -7.37
CA LEU A 54 -1.85 17.65 -8.29
C LEU A 54 -2.44 16.39 -7.64
N ASP A 55 -2.35 16.28 -6.31
CA ASP A 55 -2.71 15.07 -5.55
C ASP A 55 -1.99 13.80 -6.06
N MET A 56 -0.77 13.99 -6.60
CA MET A 56 0.09 12.91 -7.08
C MET A 56 1.29 12.76 -6.15
N LYS A 57 1.72 11.51 -5.94
CA LYS A 57 2.87 11.17 -5.11
C LYS A 57 3.90 10.40 -5.91
N LEU A 58 5.13 10.92 -5.96
CA LEU A 58 6.32 10.18 -6.39
C LEU A 58 7.22 10.03 -5.17
N GLU A 59 7.54 8.80 -4.82
CA GLU A 59 8.31 8.48 -3.62
C GLU A 59 9.35 7.39 -3.89
N PRO A 60 10.37 7.26 -3.02
CA PRO A 60 11.31 6.15 -3.10
C PRO A 60 10.60 4.81 -3.11
N ALA A 61 11.08 3.89 -3.95
CA ALA A 61 10.69 2.49 -3.84
C ALA A 61 10.95 2.00 -2.42
N SER A 62 9.87 1.67 -1.72
CA SER A 62 9.91 1.19 -0.36
C SER A 62 9.71 -0.33 -0.40
N LYS A 63 10.61 -1.08 0.25
CA LYS A 63 10.37 -2.50 0.50
C LYS A 63 9.27 -2.57 1.56
N TRP A 64 8.04 -2.84 1.12
CA TRP A 64 6.95 -3.08 2.04
C TRP A 64 6.93 -4.54 2.42
N VAL A 65 6.89 -4.81 3.72
CA VAL A 65 6.50 -6.14 4.21
C VAL A 65 4.99 -6.20 4.11
N SER A 66 4.47 -7.15 3.35
CA SER A 66 3.03 -7.36 3.20
C SER A 66 2.61 -8.50 4.12
N VAL A 67 1.52 -8.30 4.84
CA VAL A 67 0.96 -9.29 5.76
C VAL A 67 -0.49 -9.51 5.41
N LEU A 68 -0.91 -10.76 5.35
CA LEU A 68 -2.29 -11.17 5.14
C LEU A 68 -2.98 -11.37 6.50
N VAL A 69 -4.13 -10.74 6.66
CA VAL A 69 -5.14 -11.10 7.67
C VAL A 69 -6.23 -11.87 6.93
N ALA A 70 -6.26 -13.19 7.11
CA ALA A 70 -7.32 -14.00 6.52
C ALA A 70 -8.61 -13.91 7.35
N ASN A 71 -9.77 -14.01 6.71
CA ASN A 71 -11.09 -14.15 7.35
C ASN A 71 -11.39 -13.10 8.44
N ALA A 72 -11.00 -11.83 8.25
CA ALA A 72 -11.43 -10.79 9.16
C ALA A 72 -12.96 -10.62 9.06
N PRO A 73 -13.67 -10.46 10.20
CA PRO A 73 -15.12 -10.31 10.17
C PRO A 73 -15.51 -9.06 9.39
N ASP A 74 -16.58 -9.11 8.60
CA ASP A 74 -17.07 -7.91 7.89
C ASP A 74 -17.86 -6.97 8.81
N ARG A 75 -18.29 -7.47 9.96
CA ARG A 75 -19.08 -6.73 10.95
C ARG A 75 -18.63 -7.07 12.37
N LEU A 76 -18.62 -6.05 13.24
CA LEU A 76 -18.35 -6.19 14.66
C LEU A 76 -19.61 -5.88 15.47
N ASN A 77 -19.83 -6.66 16.52
CA ASN A 77 -20.85 -6.37 17.52
C ASN A 77 -20.23 -5.44 18.57
N THR A 78 -20.76 -4.23 18.68
CA THR A 78 -20.33 -3.23 19.66
C THR A 78 -21.46 -2.91 20.61
N LEU A 79 -21.17 -2.18 21.68
CA LEU A 79 -22.20 -1.65 22.59
C LEU A 79 -23.21 -0.74 21.89
N ASN A 80 -22.81 -0.13 20.76
CA ASN A 80 -23.66 0.74 19.94
C ASN A 80 -24.35 -0.01 18.78
N GLY A 81 -24.30 -1.34 18.78
CA GLY A 81 -24.85 -2.19 17.73
C GLY A 81 -23.81 -2.73 16.75
N VAL A 82 -24.28 -3.20 15.60
CA VAL A 82 -23.46 -3.93 14.62
C VAL A 82 -22.90 -2.97 13.56
N VAL A 83 -21.59 -2.74 13.59
CA VAL A 83 -20.88 -1.83 12.67
C VAL A 83 -20.05 -2.60 11.64
N PRO A 84 -19.92 -2.12 10.39
CA PRO A 84 -19.04 -2.73 9.40
C PRO A 84 -17.57 -2.50 9.77
N VAL A 85 -16.71 -3.50 9.49
CA VAL A 85 -15.27 -3.37 9.67
C VAL A 85 -14.69 -2.46 8.59
N THR A 86 -13.92 -1.47 9.01
CA THR A 86 -13.27 -0.49 8.14
C THR A 86 -11.75 -0.69 8.11
N ALA A 87 -11.09 -0.09 7.12
CA ALA A 87 -9.62 -0.12 7.04
C ALA A 87 -8.97 0.53 8.27
N GLU A 88 -9.60 1.55 8.85
CA GLU A 88 -9.10 2.21 10.07
C GLU A 88 -9.18 1.27 11.27
N MET A 89 -10.32 0.58 11.47
CA MET A 89 -10.46 -0.40 12.55
C MET A 89 -9.42 -1.54 12.45
N VAL A 90 -9.17 -2.02 11.23
CA VAL A 90 -8.11 -3.03 10.99
C VAL A 90 -6.73 -2.47 11.32
N SER A 91 -6.46 -1.22 10.94
CA SER A 91 -5.21 -0.52 11.23
C SER A 91 -5.00 -0.33 12.75
N GLU A 92 -6.02 0.10 13.47
CA GLU A 92 -6.01 0.32 14.92
C GLU A 92 -5.82 -1.00 15.68
N GLU A 93 -6.61 -2.02 15.39
CA GLU A 93 -6.51 -3.34 16.03
C GLU A 93 -5.13 -3.95 15.79
N THR A 94 -4.61 -3.84 14.56
CA THR A 94 -3.24 -4.26 14.25
C THR A 94 -2.24 -3.48 15.09
N SER A 95 -2.32 -2.15 15.13
CA SER A 95 -1.39 -1.32 15.89
C SER A 95 -1.38 -1.71 17.38
N MET A 96 -2.55 -1.98 17.96
CA MET A 96 -2.68 -2.42 19.36
C MET A 96 -2.08 -3.80 19.60
N LYS A 97 -2.19 -4.74 18.66
CA LYS A 97 -1.68 -6.11 18.80
C LYS A 97 -0.19 -6.26 18.48
N THR A 98 0.30 -5.49 17.52
CA THR A 98 1.66 -5.65 16.97
C THR A 98 2.62 -4.57 17.46
N GLY A 99 2.10 -3.46 18.00
CA GLY A 99 2.88 -2.26 18.33
C GLY A 99 3.30 -1.43 17.10
N VAL A 100 2.94 -1.85 15.88
CA VAL A 100 3.34 -1.20 14.64
C VAL A 100 2.10 -0.89 13.79
N ARG A 101 1.95 0.38 13.40
CA ARG A 101 0.86 0.81 12.53
C ARG A 101 1.17 0.51 11.06
N PRO A 102 0.27 -0.15 10.31
CA PRO A 102 0.43 -0.33 8.87
C PRO A 102 0.50 1.01 8.14
N THR A 103 1.33 1.07 7.09
CA THR A 103 1.39 2.19 6.14
C THR A 103 0.18 2.21 5.21
N SER A 104 -0.35 1.02 4.87
CA SER A 104 -1.54 0.88 4.03
C SER A 104 -2.32 -0.37 4.42
N VAL A 105 -3.65 -0.27 4.39
CA VAL A 105 -4.57 -1.36 4.72
C VAL A 105 -5.62 -1.44 3.62
N ARG A 106 -5.82 -2.65 3.06
CA ARG A 106 -6.79 -2.88 1.98
C ARG A 106 -7.51 -4.20 2.17
N ALA A 107 -8.83 -4.17 2.02
CA ALA A 107 -9.64 -5.38 1.92
C ALA A 107 -9.45 -6.04 0.54
N PHE A 108 -9.24 -7.35 0.56
CA PHE A 108 -9.34 -8.24 -0.57
C PHE A 108 -10.73 -8.90 -0.54
N LYS A 109 -11.64 -8.38 -1.35
CA LYS A 109 -12.98 -8.94 -1.47
C LYS A 109 -12.94 -10.15 -2.39
N SER A 110 -13.23 -11.32 -1.83
CA SER A 110 -13.52 -12.52 -2.62
C SER A 110 -14.78 -12.30 -3.46
N LEU A 111 -14.82 -12.89 -4.66
CA LEU A 111 -16.02 -12.93 -5.51
C LEU A 111 -17.15 -13.77 -4.89
N LEU A 112 -16.83 -14.60 -3.91
CA LEU A 112 -17.81 -15.37 -3.15
C LEU A 112 -18.34 -14.50 -2.01
N GLU A 113 -19.67 -14.39 -1.91
CA GLU A 113 -20.33 -13.77 -0.75
C GLU A 113 -20.00 -14.57 0.51
N ARG A 114 -19.03 -14.09 1.28
CA ARG A 114 -18.65 -14.63 2.58
C ARG A 114 -18.77 -13.53 3.62
N PRO A 115 -19.18 -13.82 4.86
CA PRO A 115 -19.31 -12.83 5.94
C PRO A 115 -17.95 -12.41 6.53
N ALA A 116 -16.87 -12.61 5.78
CA ALA A 116 -15.51 -12.31 6.16
C ALA A 116 -14.68 -11.95 4.93
N SER A 117 -13.82 -10.94 5.09
CA SER A 117 -12.91 -10.45 4.06
C SER A 117 -11.47 -10.72 4.46
N ASP A 118 -10.64 -11.01 3.46
CA ASP A 118 -9.20 -11.02 3.65
C ASP A 118 -8.69 -9.59 3.57
N TRP A 119 -7.62 -9.28 4.30
CA TRP A 119 -7.00 -7.94 4.28
C TRP A 119 -5.51 -8.05 4.07
N ILE A 120 -4.97 -7.14 3.25
CA ILE A 120 -3.55 -6.99 3.03
C ILE A 120 -3.10 -5.71 3.72
N LEU A 121 -2.10 -5.86 4.60
CA LEU A 121 -1.50 -4.81 5.38
C LEU A 121 -0.07 -4.62 4.88
N HIS A 122 0.31 -3.39 4.61
CA HIS A 122 1.66 -3.03 4.20
C HIS A 122 2.37 -2.27 5.29
N PHE A 123 3.57 -2.69 5.65
CA PHE A 123 4.40 -2.06 6.65
C PHE A 123 5.70 -1.54 6.03
N ALA A 124 6.16 -0.37 6.47
CA ALA A 124 7.46 0.18 6.08
C ALA A 124 8.63 -0.66 6.61
N THR A 125 8.42 -1.37 7.73
CA THR A 125 9.36 -2.27 8.38
C THR A 125 8.62 -3.54 8.80
N GLY A 126 9.29 -4.68 8.89
CA GLY A 126 8.66 -5.92 9.33
C GLY A 126 8.00 -5.80 10.71
N THR A 127 7.04 -6.69 10.99
CA THR A 127 6.40 -6.82 12.30
C THR A 127 6.90 -8.08 13.02
N SER A 128 7.24 -7.97 14.30
CA SER A 128 7.66 -9.12 15.14
C SER A 128 6.49 -10.00 15.60
N SER A 129 5.24 -9.62 15.32
CA SER A 129 4.03 -10.28 15.81
C SER A 129 3.39 -11.26 14.82
N LEU A 130 4.15 -11.72 13.81
CA LEU A 130 3.66 -12.73 12.87
C LEU A 130 3.17 -13.98 13.63
N GLY A 131 2.08 -14.59 13.17
CA GLY A 131 1.42 -15.72 13.83
C GLY A 131 0.35 -15.37 14.86
N GLY A 132 0.21 -14.11 15.28
CA GLY A 132 -0.91 -13.61 16.10
C GLY A 132 -2.20 -13.41 15.30
N ARG A 133 -3.34 -13.20 15.97
CA ARG A 133 -4.62 -12.79 15.33
C ARG A 133 -4.94 -11.35 15.70
N ILE A 134 -5.48 -10.57 14.76
CA ILE A 134 -5.96 -9.22 15.07
C ILE A 134 -7.41 -9.22 15.57
N PHE A 135 -8.28 -10.04 14.99
CA PHE A 135 -9.61 -10.30 15.54
C PHE A 135 -9.69 -11.72 16.06
N GLU A 136 -10.52 -11.96 17.07
CA GLU A 136 -10.71 -13.30 17.65
C GLU A 136 -11.07 -14.35 16.59
N LYS A 137 -11.94 -13.97 15.64
CA LYS A 137 -12.38 -14.83 14.54
C LYS A 137 -11.53 -14.75 13.26
N SER A 138 -10.57 -13.82 13.17
CA SER A 138 -9.69 -13.73 12.00
C SER A 138 -8.64 -14.83 12.03
N GLY A 139 -8.14 -15.22 10.88
CA GLY A 139 -6.90 -16.00 10.72
C GLY A 139 -5.69 -15.33 11.37
N ARG A 140 -4.59 -16.08 11.43
CA ARG A 140 -3.30 -15.58 11.91
C ARG A 140 -2.68 -14.65 10.87
N LEU A 141 -1.91 -13.67 11.33
CA LEU A 141 -1.05 -12.83 10.52
C LEU A 141 0.03 -13.71 9.87
N VAL A 142 0.03 -13.73 8.55
CA VAL A 142 1.04 -14.44 7.75
C VAL A 142 1.69 -13.48 6.78
N GLU A 143 2.99 -13.65 6.55
CA GLU A 143 3.67 -12.90 5.50
C GLU A 143 3.05 -13.22 4.14
N PHE A 144 2.87 -12.18 3.34
CA PHE A 144 2.24 -12.25 2.03
C PHE A 144 3.27 -11.90 0.97
N GLU A 145 3.74 -12.89 0.23
CA GLU A 145 4.54 -12.68 -0.96
C GLU A 145 3.63 -12.32 -2.15
N ARG A 146 4.03 -11.30 -2.92
CA ARG A 146 3.30 -10.80 -4.09
C ARG A 146 3.69 -11.54 -5.35
#